data_AF-A0A1Q3STV1-F1
#
_entry.id   AF-A0A1Q3STV1-F1
#
_cell.length_a   1.000
_cell.length_b   1.000
_cell.length_c   1.000
_cell.angle_alpha   90.00
_cell.angle_beta   90.00
_cell.angle_gamma   90.00
#
_symmetry.space_group_name_H-M   'P 1'
#
loop_
_entity.id
_entity.type
_entity.pdbx_description
1 polymer ?
#
loop_
_entity_poly.entity_id
_entity_poly.type
_entity_poly.pdbx_seq_one_letter_code
_entity_poly.pdbx_strand_id
1 'polypeptide(L)'
;MQKISHAFLLIFSIIFLTVSQMSKATEKTQRTVTIKGSITYHQRVALPPGSIIQLEIKESSKKKIIEKSKIPLQGKQVPIPFSIMISRGLLKSGKKYQLESTIYVQRKPAWKTDPIHINSQSFTQDVGTLVANPVTQKMTANAISSKEILGVTWRLEDLNHQGIIDDTSVTLKFNHKGSLSGRSGCNSYSGEYKLEKNSLSILPNLRSTLMACAPAIMTQEQKFTQLLLESTQVKISPDDKLVITTKKGQTLTFIAEK
;
A
#
# COMPACT_ATOMS: atom_id res chain seq x y z
N MET A 1 32.43 64.02 42.94
CA MET A 1 32.62 62.55 42.94
C MET A 1 31.53 61.92 43.80
N GLN A 2 30.48 61.32 43.22
CA GLN A 2 29.74 60.23 43.89
C GLN A 2 28.93 59.43 42.85
N LYS A 3 28.94 58.12 43.07
CA LYS A 3 28.79 57.03 42.10
C LYS A 3 27.32 56.80 41.71
N ILE A 4 27.03 56.78 40.42
CA ILE A 4 25.76 56.27 39.89
C ILE A 4 25.80 54.73 39.99
N SER A 5 24.93 54.22 40.84
CA SER A 5 24.82 52.81 41.24
C SER A 5 24.41 51.92 40.06
N HIS A 6 25.15 50.82 39.87
CA HIS A 6 25.00 49.80 38.84
C HIS A 6 23.73 48.93 38.97
N ALA A 7 22.78 49.30 39.83
CA ALA A 7 21.60 48.50 40.14
C ALA A 7 20.45 48.60 39.12
N PHE A 8 20.45 49.61 38.23
CA PHE A 8 19.33 49.84 37.31
C PHE A 8 19.43 49.07 35.98
N LEU A 9 20.60 48.52 35.64
CA LEU A 9 20.84 47.82 34.36
C LEU A 9 20.47 46.32 34.38
N LEU A 10 20.28 45.73 35.57
CA LEU A 10 19.95 44.30 35.68
C LEU A 10 18.43 44.01 35.60
N ILE A 11 17.56 44.97 35.94
CA ILE A 11 16.10 44.75 35.92
C ILE A 11 15.54 44.87 34.48
N PHE A 12 16.11 45.73 33.64
CA PHE A 12 15.73 45.82 32.21
C PHE A 12 16.17 44.59 31.39
N SER A 13 17.26 43.93 31.79
CA SER A 13 17.76 42.72 31.12
C SER A 13 16.91 41.48 31.39
N ILE A 14 16.18 41.42 32.52
CA ILE A 14 15.34 40.25 32.87
C ILE A 14 13.95 40.37 32.22
N ILE A 15 13.42 41.59 32.07
CA ILE A 15 12.13 41.84 31.38
C ILE A 15 12.26 41.61 29.86
N PHE A 16 13.41 41.92 29.25
CA PHE A 16 13.64 41.62 27.83
C PHE A 16 13.86 40.12 27.54
N LEU A 17 14.34 39.34 28.51
CA LEU A 17 14.54 37.89 28.33
C LEU A 17 13.22 37.11 28.32
N THR A 18 12.20 37.57 29.04
CA THR A 18 10.89 36.90 29.12
C THR A 18 9.99 37.24 27.91
N VAL A 19 10.03 38.47 27.40
CA VAL A 19 9.25 38.90 26.21
C VAL A 19 9.73 38.19 24.93
N SER A 20 11.04 37.93 24.80
CA SER A 20 11.62 37.21 23.66
C SER A 20 11.11 35.76 23.53
N GLN A 21 10.93 35.07 24.66
CA GLN A 21 10.44 33.67 24.67
C GLN A 21 8.94 33.59 24.34
N MET A 22 8.13 34.54 24.80
CA MET A 22 6.71 34.61 24.42
C MET A 22 6.52 34.89 22.93
N SER A 23 7.35 35.72 22.29
CA SER A 23 7.21 36.04 20.87
C SER A 23 7.49 34.86 19.93
N LYS A 24 8.47 33.99 20.25
CA LYS A 24 8.81 32.82 19.41
C LYS A 24 7.75 31.72 19.44
N ALA A 25 7.06 31.53 20.57
CA ALA A 25 5.97 30.56 20.69
C ALA A 25 4.74 30.98 19.85
N THR A 26 4.46 32.28 19.79
CA THR A 26 3.36 32.85 19.00
C THR A 26 3.63 32.78 17.50
N GLU A 27 4.88 33.00 17.05
CA GLU A 27 5.27 32.87 15.63
C GLU A 27 5.25 31.43 15.10
N LYS A 28 5.69 30.45 15.91
CA LYS A 28 5.69 29.03 15.54
C LYS A 28 4.27 28.51 15.31
N THR A 29 3.30 29.08 16.01
CA THR A 29 1.88 28.75 15.92
C THR A 29 1.22 29.36 14.66
N GLN A 30 1.72 30.49 14.14
CA GLN A 30 1.18 31.10 12.92
C GLN A 30 1.63 30.40 11.62
N ARG A 31 2.80 29.75 11.61
CA ARG A 31 3.36 29.06 10.42
C ARG A 31 2.84 27.64 10.23
N THR A 32 2.02 27.14 11.14
CA THR A 32 1.48 25.78 11.06
C THR A 32 -0.05 25.81 10.97
N VAL A 33 -0.61 24.81 10.30
CA VAL A 33 -2.03 24.47 10.33
C VAL A 33 -2.17 23.24 11.21
N THR A 34 -3.02 23.34 12.22
CA THR A 34 -3.33 22.20 13.10
C THR A 34 -4.64 21.56 12.68
N ILE A 35 -4.64 20.26 12.44
CA ILE A 35 -5.83 19.49 12.12
C ILE A 35 -6.08 18.49 13.23
N LYS A 36 -7.27 18.56 13.83
CA LYS A 36 -7.70 17.68 14.93
C LYS A 36 -8.95 16.93 14.57
N GLY A 37 -9.14 15.78 15.19
CA GLY A 37 -10.35 14.99 15.05
C GLY A 37 -10.20 13.67 15.78
N SER A 38 -11.10 12.74 15.51
CA SER A 38 -10.99 11.36 15.98
C SER A 38 -11.27 10.36 14.86
N ILE A 39 -10.76 9.14 14.99
CA ILE A 39 -11.02 8.05 14.05
C ILE A 39 -11.81 6.97 14.78
N THR A 40 -12.93 6.55 14.21
CA THR A 40 -13.72 5.40 14.66
C THR A 40 -13.87 4.38 13.53
N TYR A 41 -14.31 3.17 13.84
CA TYR A 41 -14.72 2.18 12.85
C TYR A 41 -15.94 1.41 13.38
N HIS A 42 -16.86 1.05 12.49
CA HIS A 42 -18.06 0.29 12.86
C HIS A 42 -17.80 -1.20 12.70
N GLN A 43 -17.27 -1.86 13.75
CA GLN A 43 -17.18 -3.33 13.88
C GLN A 43 -16.67 -3.70 15.29
N ARG A 44 -17.23 -4.73 15.93
CA ARG A 44 -16.77 -5.26 17.25
C ARG A 44 -15.50 -6.12 17.11
N VAL A 45 -14.50 -5.65 16.38
CA VAL A 45 -13.26 -6.38 16.15
C VAL A 45 -12.14 -5.76 16.98
N ALA A 46 -11.48 -6.57 17.81
CA ALA A 46 -10.28 -6.17 18.51
C ALA A 46 -9.14 -5.99 17.50
N LEU A 47 -8.54 -4.80 17.47
CA LEU A 47 -7.37 -4.55 16.65
C LEU A 47 -6.16 -5.31 17.24
N PRO A 48 -5.44 -6.13 16.44
CA PRO A 48 -4.26 -6.81 16.93
C PRO A 48 -3.20 -5.84 17.48
N PRO A 49 -2.37 -6.27 18.45
CA PRO A 49 -1.19 -5.53 18.85
C PRO A 49 -0.31 -5.20 17.62
N GLY A 50 0.18 -3.97 17.53
CA GLY A 50 0.99 -3.50 16.39
C GLY A 50 0.21 -2.88 15.23
N SER A 51 -1.12 -2.80 15.29
CA SER A 51 -1.90 -2.00 14.34
C SER A 51 -1.49 -0.51 14.40
N ILE A 52 -1.49 0.15 13.25
CA ILE A 52 -1.19 1.59 13.12
C ILE A 52 -2.29 2.30 12.36
N ILE A 53 -2.61 3.51 12.78
CA ILE A 53 -3.30 4.50 11.95
C ILE A 53 -2.24 5.26 11.15
N GLN A 54 -2.49 5.47 9.88
CA GLN A 54 -1.70 6.35 9.03
C GLN A 54 -2.60 7.44 8.45
N LEU A 55 -2.29 8.68 8.80
CA LEU A 55 -2.94 9.88 8.30
C LEU A 55 -2.13 10.42 7.12
N GLU A 56 -2.78 10.71 6.00
CA GLU A 56 -2.14 11.26 4.81
C GLU A 56 -2.90 12.50 4.33
N ILE A 57 -2.17 13.60 4.14
CA ILE A 57 -2.70 14.79 3.48
C ILE A 57 -2.19 14.80 2.05
N LYS A 58 -3.12 14.91 1.10
CA LYS A 58 -2.84 14.84 -0.33
C LYS A 58 -3.30 16.09 -1.05
N GLU A 59 -2.55 16.53 -2.05
CA GLU A 59 -3.03 17.50 -3.03
C GLU A 59 -4.11 16.84 -3.91
N SER A 60 -5.34 17.36 -3.90
CA SER A 60 -6.50 16.70 -4.54
C SER A 60 -6.33 16.48 -6.05
N SER A 61 -5.60 17.36 -6.73
CA SER A 61 -5.37 17.30 -8.18
C SER A 61 -4.37 16.21 -8.59
N LYS A 62 -3.28 16.06 -7.84
CA LYS A 62 -2.14 15.19 -8.18
C LYS A 62 -2.05 13.93 -7.33
N LYS A 63 -2.91 13.80 -6.31
CA LYS A 63 -2.83 12.79 -5.24
C LYS A 63 -1.44 12.71 -4.57
N LYS A 64 -0.64 13.78 -4.69
CA LYS A 64 0.70 13.86 -4.09
C LYS A 64 0.55 13.97 -2.58
N ILE A 65 1.24 13.08 -1.85
CA ILE A 65 1.32 13.15 -0.38
C ILE A 65 2.17 14.36 0.00
N ILE A 66 1.59 15.21 0.85
CA ILE A 66 2.19 16.44 1.37
C ILE A 66 2.71 16.20 2.78
N GLU A 67 1.92 15.48 3.58
CA GLU A 67 2.24 15.17 4.96
C GLU A 67 1.73 13.77 5.28
N LYS A 68 2.47 13.05 6.13
CA LYS A 68 2.15 11.68 6.53
C LYS A 68 2.49 11.47 7.99
N SER A 69 1.48 11.12 8.78
CA SER A 69 1.64 10.84 10.21
C SER A 69 1.21 9.41 10.53
N LYS A 70 1.86 8.79 11.52
CA LYS A 70 1.56 7.43 11.98
C LYS A 70 1.25 7.46 13.47
N ILE A 71 0.18 6.78 13.86
CA ILE A 71 -0.26 6.67 15.25
C ILE A 71 -0.34 5.16 15.58
N PRO A 72 0.57 4.64 16.42
CA PRO A 72 0.45 3.29 16.93
C PRO A 72 -0.83 3.13 17.77
N LEU A 73 -1.60 2.07 17.50
CA LEU A 73 -2.82 1.79 18.23
C LEU A 73 -2.53 1.15 19.58
N GLN A 74 -1.56 0.22 19.67
CA GLN A 74 -1.09 -0.36 20.95
C GLN A 74 -2.23 -0.76 21.92
N GLY A 75 -3.33 -1.33 21.41
CA GLY A 75 -4.49 -1.72 22.22
C GLY A 75 -5.45 -0.59 22.61
N LYS A 76 -5.22 0.65 22.17
CA LYS A 76 -6.18 1.76 22.33
C LYS A 76 -7.51 1.42 21.65
N GLN A 77 -8.59 1.77 22.33
CA GLN A 77 -9.95 1.59 21.82
C GLN A 77 -10.43 2.85 21.09
N VAL A 78 -11.24 2.66 20.05
CA VAL A 78 -11.88 3.76 19.32
C VAL A 78 -12.95 4.44 20.18
N PRO A 79 -13.22 5.74 19.95
CA PRO A 79 -12.59 6.62 18.95
C PRO A 79 -11.17 7.06 19.32
N ILE A 80 -10.24 7.00 18.37
CA ILE A 80 -8.83 7.36 18.56
C ILE A 80 -8.63 8.84 18.19
N PRO A 81 -8.33 9.73 19.14
CA PRO A 81 -8.07 11.13 18.83
C PRO A 81 -6.74 11.30 18.09
N PHE A 82 -6.68 12.29 17.20
CA PHE A 82 -5.45 12.69 16.52
C PHE A 82 -5.29 14.22 16.48
N SER A 83 -4.04 14.65 16.34
CA SER A 83 -3.67 16.04 16.08
C SER A 83 -2.45 16.06 15.18
N ILE A 84 -2.56 16.66 13.99
CA ILE A 84 -1.48 16.80 13.02
C ILE A 84 -1.14 18.29 12.90
N MET A 85 0.14 18.62 12.92
CA MET A 85 0.63 19.97 12.63
C MET A 85 1.33 19.96 11.28
N ILE A 86 0.90 20.80 10.35
CA ILE A 86 1.47 20.92 9.01
C ILE A 86 2.05 22.32 8.82
N SER A 87 3.29 22.41 8.32
CA SER A 87 3.87 23.70 7.94
C SER A 87 3.11 24.32 6.78
N ARG A 88 2.61 25.55 6.93
CA ARG A 88 1.86 26.29 5.90
C ARG A 88 2.60 26.40 4.58
N GLY A 89 3.94 26.46 4.59
CA GLY A 89 4.76 26.48 3.38
C GLY A 89 4.60 25.25 2.47
N LEU A 90 4.10 24.13 3.01
CA LEU A 90 3.78 22.92 2.25
C LEU A 90 2.43 23.02 1.52
N LEU A 91 1.54 23.91 1.99
CA LEU A 91 0.21 24.15 1.45
C LEU A 91 0.25 25.34 0.48
N LYS A 92 0.39 25.05 -0.81
CA LYS A 92 0.44 26.03 -1.90
C LYS A 92 -0.90 26.76 -2.06
N SER A 93 -0.83 28.06 -2.30
CA SER A 93 -2.01 28.90 -2.58
C SER A 93 -2.78 28.40 -3.80
N GLY A 94 -4.12 28.46 -3.74
CA GLY A 94 -5.02 28.02 -4.81
C GLY A 94 -5.11 26.49 -5.01
N LYS A 95 -4.43 25.69 -4.18
CA LYS A 95 -4.55 24.22 -4.22
C LYS A 95 -5.54 23.71 -3.19
N LYS A 96 -6.21 22.61 -3.53
CA LYS A 96 -7.12 21.88 -2.64
C LYS A 96 -6.38 20.68 -2.06
N TYR A 97 -6.66 20.42 -0.79
CA TYR A 97 -6.04 19.36 -0.03
C TYR A 97 -7.11 18.49 0.62
N GLN A 98 -6.83 17.19 0.71
CA GLN A 98 -7.68 16.21 1.35
C GLN A 98 -6.90 15.43 2.40
N LEU A 99 -7.52 15.18 3.54
CA LEU A 99 -7.04 14.27 4.57
C LEU A 99 -7.75 12.92 4.43
N GLU A 100 -6.97 11.85 4.46
CA GLU A 100 -7.43 10.47 4.52
C GLU A 100 -6.73 9.75 5.69
N SER A 101 -7.43 8.83 6.34
CA SER A 101 -6.85 7.91 7.32
C SER A 101 -6.96 6.47 6.83
N THR A 102 -5.90 5.68 7.06
CA THR A 102 -5.88 4.25 6.79
C THR A 102 -5.38 3.50 8.03
N ILE A 103 -6.17 2.53 8.50
CA ILE A 103 -5.78 1.60 9.57
C ILE A 103 -5.07 0.41 8.92
N TYR A 104 -3.84 0.14 9.34
CA TYR A 104 -3.06 -1.01 8.92
C TYR A 104 -3.02 -2.07 10.02
N VAL A 105 -3.25 -3.32 9.62
CA VAL A 105 -3.10 -4.52 10.45
C VAL A 105 -2.06 -5.41 9.77
N GLN A 106 -1.00 -5.79 10.48
CA GLN A 106 0.11 -6.58 9.89
C GLN A 106 0.62 -6.00 8.56
N ARG A 107 0.78 -4.67 8.49
CA ARG A 107 1.19 -3.90 7.29
C ARG A 107 0.20 -3.92 6.11
N LYS A 108 -0.99 -4.52 6.24
CA LYS A 108 -2.04 -4.50 5.22
C LYS A 108 -3.12 -3.46 5.56
N PRO A 109 -3.59 -2.63 4.61
CA PRO A 109 -4.67 -1.68 4.87
C PRO A 109 -5.98 -2.44 5.10
N ALA A 110 -6.57 -2.27 6.27
CA ALA A 110 -7.76 -3.00 6.71
C ALA A 110 -9.01 -2.11 6.73
N TRP A 111 -8.87 -0.85 7.15
CA TRP A 111 -9.95 0.15 7.10
C TRP A 111 -9.43 1.48 6.57
N LYS A 112 -10.28 2.23 5.89
CA LYS A 112 -9.95 3.54 5.30
C LYS A 112 -11.13 4.51 5.44
N THR A 113 -10.85 5.76 5.73
CA THR A 113 -11.86 6.83 5.75
C THR A 113 -12.08 7.40 4.36
N ASP A 114 -13.26 7.98 4.14
CA ASP A 114 -13.47 8.83 2.96
C ASP A 114 -12.57 10.09 3.03
N PRO A 115 -12.18 10.66 1.88
CA PRO A 115 -11.34 11.86 1.85
C PRO A 115 -12.15 13.08 2.29
N ILE A 116 -11.62 13.82 3.26
CA ILE A 116 -12.22 15.07 3.71
C ILE A 116 -11.37 16.25 3.27
N HIS A 117 -12.00 17.32 2.82
CA HIS A 117 -11.28 18.53 2.41
C HIS A 117 -10.78 19.30 3.63
N ILE A 118 -9.52 19.75 3.56
CA ILE A 118 -8.93 20.59 4.60
C ILE A 118 -8.84 22.04 4.12
N ASN A 119 -9.09 22.97 5.04
CA ASN A 119 -8.96 24.40 4.81
C ASN A 119 -7.52 24.83 5.14
N SER A 120 -6.74 25.18 4.12
CA SER A 120 -5.35 25.62 4.26
C SER A 120 -5.21 27.04 4.84
N GLN A 121 -6.29 27.81 4.93
CA GLN A 121 -6.29 29.17 5.47
C GLN A 121 -6.49 29.18 7.00
N SER A 122 -7.23 28.21 7.53
CA SER A 122 -7.46 28.08 8.98
C SER A 122 -6.17 27.79 9.77
N PHE A 123 -6.04 28.35 10.98
CA PHE A 123 -4.94 28.03 11.90
C PHE A 123 -5.17 26.70 12.60
N THR A 124 -6.41 26.43 12.98
CA THR A 124 -6.86 25.16 13.55
C THR A 124 -8.15 24.75 12.86
N GLN A 125 -8.24 23.49 12.47
CA GLN A 125 -9.44 22.88 11.92
C GLN A 125 -9.74 21.60 12.71
N ASP A 126 -10.94 21.53 13.28
CA ASP A 126 -11.50 20.28 13.76
C ASP A 126 -12.29 19.64 12.61
N VAL A 127 -11.98 18.39 12.29
CA VAL A 127 -12.63 17.62 11.23
C VAL A 127 -13.65 16.62 11.77
N GLY A 128 -13.88 16.61 13.08
CA GLY A 128 -14.81 15.73 13.76
C GLY A 128 -14.35 14.28 13.76
N THR A 129 -15.33 13.38 13.83
CA THR A 129 -15.12 11.93 13.88
C THR A 129 -15.12 11.35 12.48
N LEU A 130 -13.97 10.84 12.05
CA LEU A 130 -13.81 10.16 10.78
C LEU A 130 -14.16 8.68 10.95
N VAL A 131 -15.14 8.22 10.20
CA VAL A 131 -15.56 6.82 10.18
C VAL A 131 -14.70 6.07 9.15
N ALA A 132 -13.89 5.13 9.63
CA ALA A 132 -13.13 4.24 8.78
C ALA A 132 -14.00 3.05 8.39
N ASN A 133 -14.21 2.89 7.10
CA ASN A 133 -14.95 1.78 6.53
C ASN A 133 -13.98 0.66 6.17
N PRO A 134 -14.39 -0.62 6.23
CA PRO A 134 -13.58 -1.73 5.76
C PRO A 134 -13.07 -1.41 4.36
N VAL A 135 -11.78 -1.60 4.12
CA VAL A 135 -11.26 -1.65 2.77
C VAL A 135 -11.81 -2.93 2.17
N THR A 136 -13.04 -2.88 1.66
CA THR A 136 -13.47 -3.84 0.64
C THR A 136 -12.47 -3.64 -0.47
N GLN A 137 -11.52 -4.56 -0.59
CA GLN A 137 -10.79 -4.71 -1.82
C GLN A 137 -11.82 -5.08 -2.89
N LYS A 138 -12.57 -4.09 -3.41
CA LYS A 138 -12.84 -4.10 -4.84
C LYS A 138 -11.45 -4.29 -5.40
N MET A 139 -11.24 -5.41 -6.10
CA MET A 139 -10.04 -5.70 -6.85
C MET A 139 -9.84 -4.59 -7.89
N THR A 140 -9.51 -3.37 -7.47
CA THR A 140 -8.78 -2.43 -8.27
C THR A 140 -7.38 -2.99 -8.25
N ALA A 141 -7.17 -3.97 -9.11
CA ALA A 141 -5.86 -4.40 -9.49
C ALA A 141 -5.05 -3.13 -9.75
N ASN A 142 -3.97 -2.94 -9.00
CA ASN A 142 -2.88 -2.15 -9.58
C ASN A 142 -2.63 -2.82 -10.93
N ALA A 143 -2.79 -2.05 -12.01
CA ALA A 143 -2.37 -2.48 -13.33
C ALA A 143 -0.98 -3.05 -13.16
N ILE A 144 -0.80 -4.36 -13.38
CA ILE A 144 0.55 -4.91 -13.39
C ILE A 144 1.28 -4.11 -14.44
N SER A 145 2.39 -3.49 -14.06
CA SER A 145 3.28 -3.01 -15.10
C SER A 145 3.82 -4.25 -15.77
N SER A 146 3.60 -4.42 -17.07
CA SER A 146 4.16 -5.57 -17.81
C SER A 146 5.67 -5.74 -17.55
N LYS A 147 6.37 -4.64 -17.23
CA LYS A 147 7.76 -4.61 -16.78
C LYS A 147 8.06 -5.46 -15.53
N GLU A 148 7.10 -5.68 -14.64
CA GLU A 148 7.27 -6.44 -13.39
C GLU A 148 7.28 -7.95 -13.60
N ILE A 149 6.63 -8.45 -14.66
CA ILE A 149 6.47 -9.89 -14.91
C ILE A 149 7.24 -10.39 -16.13
N LEU A 150 7.56 -9.50 -17.07
CA LEU A 150 8.29 -9.82 -18.29
C LEU A 150 9.76 -10.17 -17.98
N GLY A 151 10.25 -11.23 -18.61
CA GLY A 151 11.65 -11.65 -18.52
C GLY A 151 12.02 -12.39 -17.23
N VAL A 152 11.14 -12.39 -16.21
CA VAL A 152 11.30 -13.11 -14.95
C VAL A 152 10.84 -14.56 -15.13
N THR A 153 11.62 -15.50 -14.61
CA THR A 153 11.19 -16.91 -14.49
C THR A 153 10.45 -17.08 -13.16
N TRP A 154 9.20 -17.52 -13.26
CA TRP A 154 8.31 -17.72 -12.12
C TRP A 154 8.18 -19.21 -11.83
N ARG A 155 8.55 -19.65 -10.64
CA ARG A 155 8.39 -21.04 -10.19
C ARG A 155 7.06 -21.21 -9.47
N LEU A 156 6.30 -22.24 -9.84
CA LEU A 156 5.04 -22.56 -9.18
C LEU A 156 5.31 -22.95 -7.72
N GLU A 157 4.46 -22.46 -6.82
CA GLU A 157 4.49 -22.76 -5.39
C GLU A 157 3.19 -23.41 -4.94
N ASP A 158 2.06 -23.00 -5.52
CA ASP A 158 0.75 -23.58 -5.21
C ASP A 158 -0.12 -23.71 -6.47
N LEU A 159 -0.74 -24.87 -6.61
CA LEU A 159 -1.67 -25.21 -7.69
C LEU A 159 -3.10 -25.36 -7.15
N ASN A 160 -3.81 -24.23 -7.05
CA ASN A 160 -5.19 -24.16 -6.59
C ASN A 160 -5.39 -24.76 -5.18
N HIS A 161 -4.58 -24.29 -4.21
CA HIS A 161 -4.63 -24.66 -2.80
C HIS A 161 -4.34 -26.14 -2.50
N GLN A 162 -3.60 -26.80 -3.38
CA GLN A 162 -3.22 -28.21 -3.23
C GLN A 162 -1.72 -28.42 -3.09
N GLY A 163 -0.92 -27.34 -3.10
CA GLY A 163 0.53 -27.46 -3.18
C GLY A 163 1.00 -28.04 -4.52
N ILE A 164 2.26 -28.48 -4.55
CA ILE A 164 2.89 -29.17 -5.69
C ILE A 164 3.67 -30.37 -5.18
N ILE A 165 3.88 -31.36 -6.05
CA ILE A 165 4.76 -32.50 -5.77
C ILE A 165 6.20 -32.00 -5.64
N ASP A 166 6.88 -32.40 -4.57
CA ASP A 166 8.29 -32.08 -4.34
C ASP A 166 9.17 -32.53 -5.50
N ASP A 167 10.29 -31.82 -5.70
CA ASP A 167 11.25 -32.05 -6.80
C ASP A 167 10.68 -31.94 -8.23
N THR A 168 9.46 -31.42 -8.40
CA THR A 168 8.93 -31.07 -9.73
C THR A 168 9.24 -29.62 -10.08
N SER A 169 9.90 -29.41 -11.22
CA SER A 169 10.18 -28.06 -11.74
C SER A 169 9.02 -27.58 -12.61
N VAL A 170 8.09 -26.85 -12.03
CA VAL A 170 7.03 -26.14 -12.77
C VAL A 170 7.36 -24.65 -12.83
N THR A 171 7.58 -24.11 -14.02
CA THR A 171 8.00 -22.73 -14.25
C THR A 171 7.20 -22.06 -15.35
N LEU A 172 7.10 -20.73 -15.28
CA LEU A 172 6.43 -19.88 -16.26
C LEU A 172 7.28 -18.62 -16.49
N LYS A 173 7.55 -18.31 -17.75
CA LYS A 173 8.22 -17.07 -18.16
C LYS A 173 7.40 -16.37 -19.22
N PHE A 174 7.03 -15.11 -18.95
CA PHE A 174 6.46 -14.21 -19.94
C PHE A 174 7.61 -13.56 -20.71
N ASN A 175 7.78 -13.92 -21.97
CA ASN A 175 8.79 -13.34 -22.85
C ASN A 175 8.23 -12.09 -23.54
N HIS A 176 9.14 -11.30 -24.11
CA HIS A 176 8.74 -10.16 -24.94
C HIS A 176 7.94 -10.62 -26.17
N LYS A 177 7.21 -9.69 -26.78
CA LYS A 177 6.41 -9.91 -28.01
C LYS A 177 5.27 -10.94 -27.86
N GLY A 178 4.74 -11.15 -26.66
CA GLY A 178 3.53 -11.96 -26.44
C GLY A 178 3.76 -13.47 -26.45
N SER A 179 5.00 -13.92 -26.26
CA SER A 179 5.34 -15.34 -26.16
C SER A 179 5.59 -15.77 -24.71
N LEU A 180 5.32 -17.02 -24.38
CA LEU A 180 5.60 -17.59 -23.06
C LEU A 180 6.27 -18.95 -23.19
N SER A 181 7.01 -19.34 -22.15
CA SER A 181 7.71 -20.62 -22.09
C SER A 181 7.89 -21.08 -20.66
N GLY A 182 8.11 -22.38 -20.45
CA GLY A 182 8.40 -22.91 -19.13
C GLY A 182 8.53 -24.43 -19.09
N ARG A 183 8.58 -24.97 -17.88
CA ARG A 183 8.45 -26.40 -17.60
C ARG A 183 7.11 -26.63 -16.90
N SER A 184 6.37 -27.66 -17.29
CA SER A 184 5.08 -28.02 -16.67
C SER A 184 5.20 -29.15 -15.65
N GLY A 185 6.42 -29.50 -15.26
CA GLY A 185 6.74 -30.65 -14.42
C GLY A 185 7.65 -31.62 -15.19
N CYS A 186 7.04 -32.46 -16.02
CA CYS A 186 7.77 -33.42 -16.85
C CYS A 186 8.28 -32.76 -18.14
N ASN A 187 7.39 -32.04 -18.81
CA ASN A 187 7.63 -31.49 -20.13
C ASN A 187 8.03 -30.02 -20.13
N SER A 188 8.74 -29.62 -21.19
CA SER A 188 8.89 -28.21 -21.55
C SER A 188 7.74 -27.78 -22.43
N TYR A 189 7.28 -26.54 -22.26
CA TYR A 189 6.18 -25.99 -23.04
C TYR A 189 6.46 -24.57 -23.53
N SER A 190 5.77 -24.18 -24.59
CA SER A 190 5.78 -22.83 -25.15
C SER A 190 4.41 -22.46 -25.70
N GLY A 191 4.14 -21.16 -25.82
CA GLY A 191 2.89 -20.67 -26.37
C GLY A 191 2.88 -19.16 -26.49
N GLU A 192 1.68 -18.62 -26.69
CA GLU A 192 1.46 -17.18 -26.82
C GLU A 192 0.46 -16.70 -25.77
N TYR A 193 0.56 -15.43 -25.40
CA TYR A 193 -0.37 -14.77 -24.50
C TYR A 193 -0.68 -13.34 -24.95
N LYS A 194 -1.83 -12.86 -24.51
CA LYS A 194 -2.21 -11.45 -24.54
C LYS A 194 -2.29 -10.95 -23.10
N LEU A 195 -1.73 -9.78 -22.86
CA LEU A 195 -1.77 -9.11 -21.57
C LEU A 195 -2.16 -7.66 -21.75
N GLU A 196 -3.31 -7.30 -21.17
CA GLU A 196 -3.82 -5.94 -21.17
C GLU A 196 -4.12 -5.54 -19.72
N LYS A 197 -3.25 -4.70 -19.14
CA LYS A 197 -3.26 -4.34 -17.70
C LYS A 197 -3.14 -5.58 -16.80
N ASN A 198 -4.27 -6.15 -16.38
CA ASN A 198 -4.34 -7.37 -15.57
C ASN A 198 -5.10 -8.49 -16.27
N SER A 199 -5.69 -8.22 -17.43
CA SER A 199 -6.37 -9.24 -18.24
C SER A 199 -5.31 -10.09 -18.90
N LEU A 200 -5.23 -11.35 -18.50
CA LEU A 200 -4.33 -12.34 -19.08
C LEU A 200 -5.16 -13.31 -19.91
N SER A 201 -4.73 -13.56 -21.14
CA SER A 201 -5.31 -14.62 -21.96
C SER A 201 -4.18 -15.43 -22.58
N ILE A 202 -4.17 -16.73 -22.29
CA ILE A 202 -3.25 -17.67 -22.92
C ILE A 202 -3.91 -18.18 -24.19
N LEU A 203 -3.19 -18.11 -25.31
CA LEU A 203 -3.73 -18.59 -26.57
C LEU A 203 -3.72 -20.12 -26.60
N PRO A 204 -4.68 -20.76 -27.31
CA PRO A 204 -4.84 -22.22 -27.32
C PRO A 204 -3.73 -22.97 -28.09
N ASN A 205 -2.69 -22.27 -28.56
CA ASN A 205 -1.58 -22.82 -29.34
C ASN A 205 -0.40 -23.30 -28.47
N LEU A 206 -0.69 -23.70 -27.23
CA LEU A 206 0.31 -24.25 -26.30
C LEU A 206 0.90 -25.54 -26.89
N ARG A 207 2.23 -25.58 -26.99
CA ARG A 207 3.00 -26.74 -27.45
C ARG A 207 3.80 -27.30 -26.29
N SER A 208 3.85 -28.62 -26.19
CA SER A 208 4.59 -29.33 -25.15
C SER A 208 5.43 -30.45 -25.76
N THR A 209 6.53 -30.80 -25.13
CA THR A 209 7.23 -32.06 -25.39
C THR A 209 6.40 -33.25 -24.89
N LEU A 210 6.81 -34.48 -25.24
CA LEU A 210 6.12 -35.73 -24.87
C LEU A 210 7.07 -36.70 -24.15
N MET A 211 7.64 -36.25 -23.03
CA MET A 211 8.37 -37.10 -22.09
C MET A 211 7.38 -37.89 -21.23
N ALA A 212 7.74 -39.13 -20.92
CA ALA A 212 7.01 -39.96 -19.97
C ALA A 212 7.64 -39.83 -18.57
N CYS A 213 6.85 -39.42 -17.59
CA CYS A 213 7.22 -39.36 -16.18
C CYS A 213 6.26 -40.20 -15.33
N ALA A 214 6.49 -40.26 -14.01
CA ALA A 214 5.57 -40.90 -13.08
C ALA A 214 4.12 -40.37 -13.22
N PRO A 215 3.08 -41.21 -13.08
CA PRO A 215 1.69 -40.81 -13.30
C PRO A 215 1.23 -39.60 -12.49
N ALA A 216 1.72 -39.44 -11.25
CA ALA A 216 1.40 -38.29 -10.41
C ALA A 216 1.92 -36.97 -11.00
N ILE A 217 3.15 -36.96 -11.56
CA ILE A 217 3.75 -35.80 -12.21
C ILE A 217 2.96 -35.42 -13.47
N MET A 218 2.59 -36.43 -14.28
CA MET A 218 1.78 -36.22 -15.48
C MET A 218 0.39 -35.63 -15.16
N THR A 219 -0.22 -36.08 -14.06
CA THR A 219 -1.52 -35.56 -13.60
C THR A 219 -1.41 -34.10 -13.16
N GLN A 220 -0.36 -33.74 -12.41
CA GLN A 220 -0.08 -32.36 -12.03
C GLN A 220 0.17 -31.47 -13.26
N GLU A 221 0.95 -31.97 -14.23
CA GLU A 221 1.25 -31.26 -15.48
C GLU A 221 -0.02 -30.95 -16.28
N GLN A 222 -0.92 -31.93 -16.45
CA GLN A 222 -2.18 -31.74 -17.15
C GLN A 222 -3.05 -30.70 -16.43
N LYS A 223 -3.12 -30.77 -15.10
CA LYS A 223 -3.85 -29.79 -14.31
C LYS A 223 -3.28 -28.39 -14.44
N PHE A 224 -1.96 -28.26 -14.38
CA PHE A 224 -1.26 -26.98 -14.53
C PHE A 224 -1.55 -26.35 -15.90
N THR A 225 -1.35 -27.10 -16.99
CA THR A 225 -1.55 -26.60 -18.35
C THR A 225 -3.02 -26.24 -18.61
N GLN A 226 -3.97 -27.03 -18.10
CA GLN A 226 -5.40 -26.70 -18.17
C GLN A 226 -5.72 -25.38 -17.46
N LEU A 227 -5.27 -25.22 -16.20
CA LEU A 227 -5.54 -24.00 -15.45
C LEU A 227 -4.85 -22.78 -16.07
N LEU A 228 -3.66 -22.96 -16.63
CA LEU A 228 -2.95 -21.92 -17.37
C LEU A 228 -3.76 -21.47 -18.59
N LEU A 229 -4.34 -22.39 -19.36
CA LEU A 229 -5.22 -22.06 -20.49
C LEU A 229 -6.53 -21.36 -20.06
N GLU A 230 -7.08 -21.70 -18.90
CA GLU A 230 -8.30 -21.08 -18.36
C GLU A 230 -8.06 -19.71 -17.68
N SER A 231 -6.82 -19.20 -17.71
CA SER A 231 -6.41 -17.94 -17.08
C SER A 231 -7.15 -16.74 -17.66
N THR A 232 -7.57 -15.83 -16.78
CA THR A 232 -8.25 -14.58 -17.16
C THR A 232 -7.60 -13.36 -16.54
N GLN A 233 -6.96 -13.52 -15.38
CA GLN A 233 -6.36 -12.43 -14.64
C GLN A 233 -4.98 -12.80 -14.12
N VAL A 234 -4.14 -11.78 -14.00
CA VAL A 234 -2.84 -11.86 -13.36
C VAL A 234 -2.66 -10.67 -12.41
N LYS A 235 -1.97 -10.89 -11.29
CA LYS A 235 -1.58 -9.87 -10.31
C LYS A 235 -0.26 -10.23 -9.62
N ILE A 236 0.47 -9.22 -9.17
CA ILE A 236 1.49 -9.41 -8.12
C ILE A 236 0.80 -9.22 -6.77
N SER A 237 0.96 -10.20 -5.89
CA SER A 237 0.49 -10.14 -4.51
C SER A 237 1.39 -9.23 -3.66
N PRO A 238 0.94 -8.77 -2.48
CA PRO A 238 1.78 -7.97 -1.57
C PRO A 238 3.07 -8.64 -1.10
N ASP A 239 3.16 -9.96 -1.24
CA ASP A 239 4.32 -10.77 -0.82
C ASP A 239 5.23 -11.11 -2.03
N ASP A 240 5.18 -10.27 -3.08
CA ASP A 240 5.94 -10.39 -4.35
C ASP A 240 5.74 -11.70 -5.12
N LYS A 241 4.61 -12.38 -4.87
CA LYS A 241 4.20 -13.58 -5.62
C LYS A 241 3.35 -13.22 -6.82
N LEU A 242 3.59 -13.85 -7.96
CA LEU A 242 2.71 -13.79 -9.11
C LEU A 242 1.51 -14.70 -8.87
N VAL A 243 0.30 -14.17 -9.04
CA VAL A 243 -0.95 -14.91 -8.89
C VAL A 243 -1.73 -14.81 -10.19
N ILE A 244 -2.04 -15.95 -10.78
CA ILE A 244 -2.91 -16.08 -11.94
C ILE A 244 -4.26 -16.63 -11.48
N THR A 245 -5.36 -16.11 -12.03
CA THR A 245 -6.72 -16.52 -11.68
C THR A 245 -7.50 -16.93 -12.92
N THR A 246 -8.16 -18.08 -12.86
CA THR A 246 -9.00 -18.59 -13.95
C THR A 246 -10.41 -17.99 -13.90
N LYS A 247 -11.18 -18.19 -14.97
CA LYS A 247 -12.61 -17.79 -15.01
C LYS A 247 -13.43 -18.38 -13.86
N LYS A 248 -13.06 -19.57 -13.37
CA LYS A 248 -13.75 -20.29 -12.28
C LYS A 248 -13.26 -19.89 -10.89
N GLY A 249 -12.36 -18.91 -10.79
CA GLY A 249 -11.79 -18.45 -9.52
C GLY A 249 -10.66 -19.33 -8.98
N GLN A 250 -10.18 -20.31 -9.76
CA GLN A 250 -9.04 -21.13 -9.37
C GLN A 250 -7.75 -20.31 -9.50
N THR A 251 -6.75 -20.64 -8.67
CA THR A 251 -5.52 -19.84 -8.58
C THR A 251 -4.27 -20.65 -8.88
N LEU A 252 -3.28 -20.02 -9.52
CA LEU A 252 -1.91 -20.51 -9.62
C LEU A 252 -1.01 -19.45 -8.98
N THR A 253 -0.22 -19.85 -7.98
CA THR A 253 0.69 -18.94 -7.25
C THR A 253 2.12 -19.31 -7.54
N PHE A 254 2.91 -18.31 -7.92
CA PHE A 254 4.31 -18.46 -8.28
C PHE A 254 5.19 -17.49 -7.50
N ILE A 255 6.43 -17.90 -7.27
CA ILE A 255 7.50 -17.06 -6.74
C ILE A 255 8.54 -16.79 -7.83
N ALA A 256 9.21 -15.65 -7.78
CA ALA A 256 10.31 -15.38 -8.71
C ALA A 256 11.50 -16.31 -8.41
N GLU A 257 12.04 -16.95 -9.44
CA GLU A 257 13.35 -17.59 -9.34
C GLU A 257 14.43 -16.50 -9.29
N LYS A 258 15.36 -16.63 -8.35
CA LYS A 258 16.49 -15.71 -8.17
C LYS A 258 17.66 -16.11 -9.06
#